data_AF-A0A496XLC1-F1
#
_entry.id   AF-A0A496XLC1-F1
#
_cell.length_a   1.000
_cell.length_b   1.000
_cell.length_c   1.000
_cell.angle_alpha   90.00
_cell.angle_beta   90.00
_cell.angle_gamma   90.00
#
_symmetry.space_group_name_H-M   'P 1'
#
loop_
_entity.id
_entity.type
_entity.pdbx_description
1 polymer ?
#
loop_
_entity_poly.entity_id
_entity_poly.type
_entity_poly.pdbx_seq_one_letter_code
_entity_poly.pdbx_strand_id
1 'polypeptide(L)'
;MQRSGSTTKPVSTAIPASPTRRTPRNSTPGSSKRGGQGIETMMKALRICIAGIALLGSAGAISQGEEGYASGGSELCISCHDFGPESPVHAVMAGSHGTNGDAEAMQDRRGCEDCHGPSANHAGAPTQISPGVSFGPRWSASSAAQDGTCLTCHEENVAAHWGDSLHMLNNVTCVSCHDIHTGGDSVLFESRQAEVCTVCHKAEKTGMHGLDKDTDGGPPCSSCHNSHNHESAKTEMLLNRSEGCRTCHDLVKMAKSDQVSDRARSYHKVMANPERTCIECHGGIAHATTDSVTSFAPQPGNSKEVTLFYPGTTTAEWLVENHPGSQPLRQGAGCQQCHRGEEAAIGQSLAGEFQPASRRVDVSFSRDADSLRVQLRWKGQRNDQALSMMWGKGGDETFRRGGCFAACHDDMSGMPGNRGQQTGKYLWSSREQRQQIGRPAIAKDQAALAKMMEQGKFVVMWHVDLNSGKARTATLLDQVNWRAEPAFRASTRFENGWWQVDLRRSLTHQASHVLPFDPEGQYTFGIAINGADNAGGGHWVSLPLTLRSSGEDSDFKVE
;
A
#
# COMPACT_ATOMS: atom_id res chain seq x y z
N MET A 1 -17.42 -46.12 -13.20
CA MET A 1 -17.95 -46.61 -14.49
C MET A 1 -19.20 -45.80 -14.81
N GLN A 2 -19.37 -45.44 -16.09
CA GLN A 2 -20.40 -44.57 -16.69
C GLN A 2 -20.21 -43.05 -16.58
N ARG A 3 -20.05 -42.47 -17.78
CA ARG A 3 -19.78 -41.09 -18.15
C ARG A 3 -21.10 -40.40 -18.48
N SER A 4 -21.27 -39.15 -18.06
CA SER A 4 -22.19 -38.20 -18.70
C SER A 4 -21.39 -36.95 -19.06
N GLY A 5 -21.07 -36.80 -20.35
CA GLY A 5 -20.38 -35.63 -20.88
C GLY A 5 -21.36 -34.48 -21.10
N SER A 6 -21.09 -33.34 -20.46
CA SER A 6 -21.66 -32.05 -20.80
C SER A 6 -20.55 -31.20 -21.38
N THR A 7 -20.64 -30.94 -22.68
CA THR A 7 -19.74 -30.07 -23.45
C THR A 7 -20.15 -28.62 -23.27
N THR A 8 -19.39 -27.84 -22.51
CA THR A 8 -19.51 -26.38 -22.47
C THR A 8 -18.66 -25.75 -23.58
N LYS A 9 -19.32 -25.00 -24.47
CA LYS A 9 -18.67 -24.16 -25.48
C LYS A 9 -18.14 -22.87 -24.81
N PRO A 10 -16.97 -22.35 -25.20
CA PRO A 10 -16.54 -21.03 -24.77
C PRO A 10 -17.32 -19.94 -25.53
N VAL A 11 -17.94 -19.03 -24.80
CA VAL A 11 -18.55 -17.81 -25.35
C VAL A 11 -17.43 -16.80 -25.59
N SER A 12 -17.13 -16.54 -26.86
CA SER A 12 -16.25 -15.46 -27.31
C SER A 12 -17.07 -14.18 -27.43
N THR A 13 -16.83 -13.20 -26.57
CA THR A 13 -17.37 -11.85 -26.70
C THR A 13 -16.36 -10.96 -27.43
N ALA A 14 -16.55 -10.84 -28.74
CA ALA A 14 -15.85 -9.87 -29.57
C ALA A 14 -16.38 -8.45 -29.29
N ILE A 15 -15.45 -7.52 -29.07
CA ILE A 15 -15.68 -6.07 -28.90
C ILE A 15 -15.93 -5.44 -30.28
N PRO A 16 -17.03 -4.71 -30.52
CA PRO A 16 -17.21 -3.97 -31.77
C PRO A 16 -16.54 -2.59 -31.74
N ALA A 17 -15.98 -2.23 -32.89
CA ALA A 17 -15.18 -1.04 -33.17
C ALA A 17 -15.95 0.30 -33.13
N SER A 18 -15.21 1.36 -32.83
CA SER A 18 -15.66 2.76 -32.79
C SER A 18 -16.07 3.33 -34.16
N PRO A 19 -17.06 4.24 -34.23
CA PRO A 19 -17.27 5.08 -35.40
C PRO A 19 -16.58 6.45 -35.28
N THR A 20 -16.13 6.91 -36.45
CA THR A 20 -15.32 8.09 -36.75
C THR A 20 -16.04 9.45 -36.67
N ARG A 21 -15.31 10.45 -36.17
CA ARG A 21 -15.09 11.83 -36.67
C ARG A 21 -16.31 12.67 -37.13
N ARG A 22 -16.57 13.79 -36.42
CA ARG A 22 -17.13 15.03 -36.98
C ARG A 22 -16.47 16.27 -36.37
N THR A 23 -15.98 17.15 -37.24
CA THR A 23 -15.47 18.50 -36.97
C THR A 23 -16.57 19.56 -37.12
N PRO A 24 -16.51 20.69 -36.38
CA PRO A 24 -16.94 21.99 -36.92
C PRO A 24 -15.85 23.06 -36.72
N ARG A 25 -15.29 23.64 -37.79
CA ARG A 25 -15.67 24.88 -38.49
C ARG A 25 -15.56 26.18 -37.66
N ASN A 26 -14.54 26.97 -38.05
CA ASN A 26 -14.31 28.37 -37.71
C ASN A 26 -15.42 29.31 -38.18
N SER A 27 -15.66 30.36 -37.41
CA SER A 27 -16.10 31.66 -37.93
C SER A 27 -15.75 32.79 -36.96
N THR A 28 -14.81 33.65 -37.38
CA THR A 28 -14.57 35.01 -36.85
C THR A 28 -15.56 36.01 -37.47
N PRO A 29 -15.82 37.11 -36.76
CA PRO A 29 -15.51 38.45 -37.28
C PRO A 29 -14.85 39.31 -36.18
N GLY A 30 -14.06 40.36 -36.39
CA GLY A 30 -13.95 41.27 -37.53
C GLY A 30 -13.99 42.72 -37.01
N SER A 31 -12.80 43.30 -36.78
CA SER A 31 -12.43 44.74 -36.85
C SER A 31 -13.24 45.84 -36.13
N SER A 32 -12.54 46.73 -35.40
CA SER A 32 -12.04 48.04 -35.88
C SER A 32 -11.53 48.88 -34.68
N LYS A 33 -10.26 49.35 -34.67
CA LYS A 33 -9.78 50.72 -34.96
C LYS A 33 -10.41 51.78 -34.03
N ARG A 34 -9.70 52.66 -33.28
CA ARG A 34 -8.50 53.47 -33.60
C ARG A 34 -8.09 54.27 -32.35
N GLY A 35 -6.80 54.68 -32.33
CA GLY A 35 -6.26 55.91 -31.73
C GLY A 35 -6.06 55.89 -30.20
N GLY A 36 -4.91 56.21 -29.60
CA GLY A 36 -3.68 56.83 -30.09
C GLY A 36 -3.40 58.12 -29.32
N GLN A 37 -2.21 58.18 -28.70
CA GLN A 37 -1.55 59.35 -28.08
C GLN A 37 -2.09 59.74 -26.70
N GLY A 38 -1.29 60.09 -25.69
CA GLY A 38 0.15 60.36 -25.62
C GLY A 38 0.58 60.48 -24.14
N ILE A 39 1.87 60.33 -23.94
CA ILE A 39 2.64 60.34 -22.68
C ILE A 39 2.86 61.80 -22.22
N GLU A 40 3.12 61.99 -20.91
CA GLU A 40 3.85 63.08 -20.21
C GLU A 40 3.05 63.75 -19.06
N THR A 41 3.52 64.11 -17.86
CA THR A 41 4.71 63.84 -17.02
C THR A 41 4.41 64.42 -15.61
N MET A 42 5.00 63.83 -14.56
CA MET A 42 5.59 64.47 -13.35
C MET A 42 4.76 65.12 -12.20
N MET A 43 4.82 64.42 -11.05
CA MET A 43 5.37 64.82 -9.74
C MET A 43 4.65 65.82 -8.79
N LYS A 44 4.54 65.36 -7.52
CA LYS A 44 4.37 66.06 -6.21
C LYS A 44 2.90 66.46 -5.88
N ALA A 45 2.35 66.31 -4.68
CA ALA A 45 2.81 66.03 -3.31
C ALA A 45 1.61 65.47 -2.50
N LEU A 46 1.75 64.37 -1.75
CA LEU A 46 1.90 64.32 -0.27
C LEU A 46 0.88 65.11 0.58
N ARG A 47 0.04 64.35 1.31
CA ARG A 47 -0.67 64.56 2.61
C ARG A 47 -2.20 64.77 2.60
N ILE A 48 -2.81 64.20 3.65
CA ILE A 48 -4.16 64.36 4.22
C ILE A 48 -5.18 63.34 3.65
N CYS A 49 -5.36 62.14 4.20
CA CYS A 49 -5.91 61.71 5.52
C CYS A 49 -7.32 61.12 5.36
N ILE A 50 -7.41 59.81 5.62
CA ILE A 50 -8.46 59.11 6.37
C ILE A 50 -9.91 59.41 5.95
N ALA A 51 -10.46 58.61 5.03
CA ALA A 51 -11.83 58.10 5.04
C ALA A 51 -12.07 57.31 3.74
N GLY A 52 -11.89 55.99 3.76
CA GLY A 52 -12.09 55.18 2.57
C GLY A 52 -11.62 53.74 2.71
N ILE A 53 -11.89 53.10 3.84
CA ILE A 53 -11.80 51.64 3.97
C ILE A 53 -13.20 51.15 4.32
N ALA A 54 -13.99 50.86 3.29
CA ALA A 54 -15.12 49.95 3.35
C ALA A 54 -15.66 49.83 1.93
N LEU A 55 -15.12 48.90 1.14
CA LEU A 55 -15.74 48.22 0.00
C LEU A 55 -14.62 47.63 -0.86
N LEU A 56 -14.33 46.35 -0.63
CA LEU A 56 -13.86 45.33 -1.59
C LEU A 56 -13.17 44.21 -0.81
N GLY A 57 -13.94 43.19 -0.45
CA GLY A 57 -13.45 42.03 0.29
C GLY A 57 -14.54 40.99 0.52
N SER A 58 -15.32 40.66 -0.52
CA SER A 58 -16.24 39.52 -0.49
C SER A 58 -15.59 38.34 -1.21
N ALA A 59 -14.47 37.85 -0.67
CA ALA A 59 -14.15 36.43 -0.83
C ALA A 59 -15.10 35.68 0.12
N GLY A 60 -15.87 34.74 -0.41
CA GLY A 60 -16.87 34.00 0.38
C GLY A 60 -16.24 33.38 1.62
N ALA A 61 -16.56 33.92 2.79
CA ALA A 61 -16.27 33.29 4.06
C ALA A 61 -17.24 32.11 4.20
N ILE A 62 -16.74 30.90 4.00
CA ILE A 62 -17.42 29.70 4.48
C ILE A 62 -17.45 29.83 6.01
N SER A 63 -18.65 29.82 6.61
CA SER A 63 -18.79 30.05 8.05
C SER A 63 -18.25 28.85 8.81
N GLN A 64 -17.23 29.07 9.65
CA GLN A 64 -16.78 28.07 10.62
C GLN A 64 -17.91 27.83 11.62
N GLY A 65 -18.31 26.57 11.85
CA GLY A 65 -19.19 26.19 12.94
C GLY A 65 -18.45 26.22 14.28
N GLU A 66 -19.16 25.91 15.37
CA GLU A 66 -18.53 25.70 16.69
C GLU A 66 -17.38 24.69 16.58
N GLU A 67 -16.26 24.95 17.27
CA GLU A 67 -15.13 24.02 17.44
C GLU A 67 -14.48 23.48 16.15
N GLY A 68 -14.61 24.17 15.02
CA GLY A 68 -13.95 23.80 13.76
C GLY A 68 -14.72 22.79 12.90
N TYR A 69 -15.97 22.48 13.27
CA TYR A 69 -16.89 21.67 12.48
C TYR A 69 -17.51 22.47 11.33
N ALA A 70 -17.86 21.77 10.25
CA ALA A 70 -18.44 22.39 9.07
C ALA A 70 -19.93 22.71 9.29
N SER A 71 -20.35 23.93 8.95
CA SER A 71 -21.71 24.43 9.21
C SER A 71 -22.81 23.83 8.32
N GLY A 72 -22.44 23.16 7.23
CA GLY A 72 -23.38 22.62 6.23
C GLY A 72 -23.73 21.14 6.37
N GLY A 73 -23.36 20.50 7.49
CA GLY A 73 -23.64 19.08 7.75
C GLY A 73 -23.14 18.12 6.66
N SER A 74 -23.71 16.92 6.61
CA SER A 74 -23.34 15.89 5.62
C SER A 74 -23.59 16.34 4.16
N GLU A 75 -24.57 17.21 3.92
CA GLU A 75 -24.92 17.71 2.58
C GLU A 75 -23.78 18.51 1.96
N LEU A 76 -23.07 19.31 2.76
CA LEU A 76 -21.87 20.01 2.32
C LEU A 76 -20.78 19.03 1.90
N CYS A 77 -20.57 17.95 2.64
CA CYS A 77 -19.59 16.92 2.29
C CYS A 77 -19.98 16.22 0.98
N ILE A 78 -21.24 15.80 0.84
CA ILE A 78 -21.76 15.12 -0.34
C ILE A 78 -21.65 16.00 -1.59
N SER A 79 -21.80 17.33 -1.47
CA SER A 79 -21.68 18.25 -2.61
C SER A 79 -20.35 18.15 -3.38
N CYS A 80 -19.29 17.68 -2.73
CA CYS A 80 -17.97 17.44 -3.34
C CYS A 80 -17.61 15.94 -3.45
N HIS A 81 -18.19 15.08 -2.62
CA HIS A 81 -17.88 13.65 -2.55
C HIS A 81 -18.89 12.75 -3.29
N ASP A 82 -19.91 13.30 -3.92
CA ASP A 82 -20.76 12.58 -4.87
C ASP A 82 -20.08 12.53 -6.26
N PHE A 83 -19.47 11.38 -6.57
CA PHE A 83 -18.87 11.11 -7.89
C PHE A 83 -19.79 10.30 -8.81
N GLY A 84 -21.08 10.20 -8.48
CA GLY A 84 -22.09 9.42 -9.18
C GLY A 84 -22.69 8.30 -8.31
N PRO A 85 -23.57 7.46 -8.89
CA PRO A 85 -24.32 6.43 -8.16
C PRO A 85 -23.44 5.47 -7.36
N GLU A 86 -22.25 5.16 -7.87
CA GLU A 86 -21.27 4.26 -7.25
C GLU A 86 -20.34 4.97 -6.25
N SER A 87 -20.62 6.22 -5.86
CA SER A 87 -19.77 6.91 -4.90
C SER A 87 -19.77 6.17 -3.55
N PRO A 88 -18.60 5.87 -2.95
CA PRO A 88 -18.53 5.13 -1.69
C PRO A 88 -19.29 5.79 -0.53
N VAL A 89 -19.47 7.12 -0.59
CA VAL A 89 -20.26 7.88 0.40
C VAL A 89 -21.76 7.59 0.35
N HIS A 90 -22.29 7.02 -0.74
CA HIS A 90 -23.68 6.56 -0.78
C HIS A 90 -23.84 5.21 -0.08
N ALA A 91 -22.83 4.34 -0.18
CA ALA A 91 -22.87 3.01 0.39
C ALA A 91 -22.86 3.05 1.93
N VAL A 92 -22.13 3.98 2.56
CA VAL A 92 -22.16 4.15 4.02
C VAL A 92 -23.54 4.51 4.53
N MET A 93 -24.30 5.34 3.78
CA MET A 93 -25.65 5.74 4.15
C MET A 93 -26.63 4.56 4.11
N ALA A 94 -26.37 3.56 3.27
CA ALA A 94 -27.12 2.31 3.21
C ALA A 94 -26.68 1.26 4.25
N GLY A 95 -25.48 1.41 4.84
CA GLY A 95 -24.94 0.51 5.85
C GLY A 95 -25.39 0.85 7.28
N SER A 96 -24.87 0.10 8.25
CA SER A 96 -25.20 0.23 9.68
C SER A 96 -24.78 1.55 10.33
N HIS A 97 -23.83 2.28 9.71
CA HIS A 97 -23.37 3.59 10.16
C HIS A 97 -24.10 4.76 9.47
N GLY A 98 -25.02 4.44 8.54
CA GLY A 98 -25.90 5.39 7.87
C GLY A 98 -27.19 5.65 8.66
N THR A 99 -28.24 6.03 7.95
CA THR A 99 -29.54 6.40 8.54
C THR A 99 -30.53 5.24 8.64
N ASN A 100 -30.04 3.99 8.55
CA ASN A 100 -30.87 2.80 8.37
C ASN A 100 -31.54 2.33 9.68
N GLY A 101 -32.38 3.17 10.29
CA GLY A 101 -33.41 2.69 11.22
C GLY A 101 -33.97 3.68 12.23
N ASP A 102 -33.22 4.72 12.60
CA ASP A 102 -33.65 5.67 13.62
C ASP A 102 -33.13 7.08 13.34
N ALA A 103 -33.94 7.87 12.65
CA ALA A 103 -33.63 9.26 12.35
C ALA A 103 -33.54 10.14 13.60
N GLU A 104 -34.10 9.71 14.73
CA GLU A 104 -34.11 10.43 16.01
C GLU A 104 -32.79 10.21 16.76
N ALA A 105 -32.27 8.97 16.77
CA ALA A 105 -30.93 8.66 17.29
C ALA A 105 -29.77 9.28 16.48
N MET A 106 -30.06 9.74 15.25
CA MET A 106 -29.09 10.41 14.36
C MET A 106 -29.19 11.94 14.40
N GLN A 107 -30.14 12.53 15.13
CA GLN A 107 -30.30 14.00 15.20
C GLN A 107 -29.15 14.69 15.94
N ASP A 108 -28.56 14.03 16.94
CA ASP A 108 -27.44 14.55 17.73
C ASP A 108 -26.07 14.24 17.10
N ARG A 109 -26.05 13.57 15.94
CA ARG A 109 -24.83 13.13 15.25
C ARG A 109 -24.36 14.18 14.24
N ARG A 110 -23.04 14.37 14.11
CA ARG A 110 -22.43 15.29 13.13
C ARG A 110 -22.25 14.65 11.76
N GLY A 111 -22.81 13.46 11.55
CA GLY A 111 -22.84 12.78 10.26
C GLY A 111 -21.44 12.37 9.83
N CYS A 112 -20.98 12.85 8.68
CA CYS A 112 -19.63 12.54 8.20
C CYS A 112 -18.53 12.94 9.20
N GLU A 113 -18.74 14.03 9.95
CA GLU A 113 -17.75 14.56 10.90
C GLU A 113 -17.69 13.77 12.22
N ASP A 114 -18.60 12.82 12.49
CA ASP A 114 -18.46 11.90 13.63
C ASP A 114 -17.28 10.94 13.42
N CYS A 115 -17.03 10.56 12.17
CA CYS A 115 -15.91 9.71 11.81
C CYS A 115 -14.71 10.53 11.31
N HIS A 116 -14.96 11.60 10.55
CA HIS A 116 -13.92 12.42 9.93
C HIS A 116 -13.44 13.59 10.79
N GLY A 117 -14.02 13.80 11.98
CA GLY A 117 -13.68 14.89 12.87
C GLY A 117 -13.97 16.29 12.28
N PRO A 118 -13.56 17.35 12.99
CA PRO A 118 -13.77 18.74 12.58
C PRO A 118 -13.14 19.01 11.20
N SER A 119 -13.98 19.33 10.20
CA SER A 119 -13.59 19.39 8.80
C SER A 119 -13.94 20.73 8.12
N ALA A 120 -14.17 21.81 8.87
CA ALA A 120 -14.47 23.13 8.29
C ALA A 120 -13.32 23.64 7.38
N ASN A 121 -12.07 23.47 7.79
CA ASN A 121 -10.91 23.87 6.98
C ASN A 121 -10.76 23.00 5.73
N HIS A 122 -11.07 21.70 5.84
CA HIS A 122 -11.14 20.81 4.69
C HIS A 122 -12.21 21.27 3.71
N ALA A 123 -13.43 21.57 4.17
CA ALA A 123 -14.49 22.10 3.32
C ALA A 123 -14.10 23.41 2.62
N GLY A 124 -13.27 24.25 3.26
CA GLY A 124 -12.74 25.49 2.67
C GLY A 124 -11.66 25.28 1.61
N ALA A 125 -10.87 24.22 1.70
CA ALA A 125 -9.80 23.91 0.76
C ALA A 125 -9.64 22.38 0.56
N PRO A 126 -10.63 21.70 -0.07
CA PRO A 126 -10.79 20.24 0.00
C PRO A 126 -9.72 19.45 -0.75
N THR A 127 -8.88 20.11 -1.54
CA THR A 127 -7.73 19.48 -2.21
C THR A 127 -6.41 19.70 -1.46
N GLN A 128 -6.34 20.66 -0.53
CA GLN A 128 -5.10 21.09 0.11
C GLN A 128 -5.03 20.72 1.59
N ILE A 129 -6.17 20.68 2.27
CA ILE A 129 -6.29 20.42 3.70
C ILE A 129 -7.00 19.08 3.89
N SER A 130 -6.46 18.21 4.74
CA SER A 130 -7.11 16.94 5.10
C SER A 130 -8.33 17.18 6.01
N PRO A 131 -9.32 16.27 6.03
CA PRO A 131 -10.30 16.24 7.11
C PRO A 131 -9.60 16.03 8.46
N GLY A 132 -10.33 16.26 9.57
CA GLY A 132 -9.79 16.11 10.92
C GLY A 132 -9.19 14.72 11.18
N VAL A 133 -9.87 13.68 10.71
CA VAL A 133 -9.42 12.29 10.67
C VAL A 133 -9.63 11.75 9.26
N SER A 134 -8.59 11.15 8.71
CA SER A 134 -8.61 10.58 7.37
C SER A 134 -8.13 9.13 7.38
N PHE A 135 -8.91 8.27 6.73
CA PHE A 135 -8.68 6.83 6.57
C PHE A 135 -8.22 6.47 5.14
N GLY A 136 -7.97 7.48 4.31
CA GLY A 136 -7.68 7.32 2.89
C GLY A 136 -6.18 7.35 2.57
N PRO A 137 -5.77 6.88 1.37
CA PRO A 137 -4.35 6.84 1.01
C PRO A 137 -3.76 8.21 0.65
N ARG A 138 -4.58 9.24 0.37
CA ARG A 138 -4.09 10.61 0.09
C ARG A 138 -3.58 11.29 1.36
N TRP A 139 -4.35 11.17 2.43
CA TRP A 139 -4.05 11.66 3.77
C TRP A 139 -4.40 10.56 4.74
N SER A 140 -3.47 10.11 5.57
CA SER A 140 -3.73 9.09 6.57
C SER A 140 -3.44 9.67 7.94
N ALA A 141 -4.43 9.60 8.84
CA ALA A 141 -4.19 9.80 10.25
C ALA A 141 -3.30 8.67 10.81
N SER A 142 -2.76 8.87 12.01
CA SER A 142 -2.05 7.80 12.73
C SER A 142 -3.00 6.67 13.09
N SER A 143 -2.48 5.45 13.27
CA SER A 143 -3.29 4.28 13.67
C SER A 143 -4.12 4.56 14.92
N ALA A 144 -3.52 5.20 15.93
CA ALA A 144 -4.23 5.58 17.16
C ALA A 144 -5.37 6.59 16.92
N ALA A 145 -5.20 7.54 15.99
CA ALA A 145 -6.25 8.49 15.66
C ALA A 145 -7.38 7.83 14.85
N GLN A 146 -7.05 6.88 13.98
CA GLN A 146 -8.07 6.11 13.24
C GLN A 146 -8.90 5.24 14.19
N ASP A 147 -8.23 4.44 15.04
CA ASP A 147 -8.90 3.53 15.98
C ASP A 147 -9.68 4.31 17.03
N GLY A 148 -9.12 5.41 17.56
CA GLY A 148 -9.75 6.25 18.58
C GLY A 148 -11.13 6.78 18.17
N THR A 149 -11.31 7.09 16.88
CA THR A 149 -12.62 7.48 16.34
C THR A 149 -13.65 6.36 16.52
N CYS A 150 -13.30 5.11 16.19
CA CYS A 150 -14.20 3.97 16.32
C CYS A 150 -14.45 3.63 17.80
N LEU A 151 -13.39 3.65 18.61
CA LEU A 151 -13.41 3.29 20.02
C LEU A 151 -14.26 4.24 20.87
N THR A 152 -14.42 5.50 20.44
CA THR A 152 -15.34 6.46 21.09
C THR A 152 -16.76 5.90 21.24
N CYS A 153 -17.18 4.97 20.38
CA CYS A 153 -18.47 4.27 20.50
C CYS A 153 -18.35 2.75 20.69
N HIS A 154 -17.27 2.12 20.21
CA HIS A 154 -17.15 0.65 20.16
C HIS A 154 -16.24 0.03 21.23
N GLU A 155 -15.57 0.83 22.04
CA GLU A 155 -14.65 0.33 23.06
C GLU A 155 -15.37 -0.57 24.07
N GLU A 156 -16.50 -0.13 24.62
CA GLU A 156 -17.18 -0.88 25.69
C GLU A 156 -17.91 -2.15 25.21
N ASN A 157 -18.24 -2.27 23.91
CA ASN A 157 -19.12 -3.34 23.42
C ASN A 157 -18.43 -4.40 22.55
N VAL A 158 -17.58 -3.99 21.61
CA VAL A 158 -17.00 -4.87 20.58
C VAL A 158 -15.49 -5.01 20.77
N ALA A 159 -14.85 -3.98 21.35
CA ALA A 159 -13.41 -3.80 21.31
C ALA A 159 -12.78 -3.52 22.70
N ALA A 160 -13.37 -4.05 23.77
CA ALA A 160 -12.96 -3.76 25.16
C ALA A 160 -11.50 -4.12 25.48
N HIS A 161 -10.92 -5.03 24.71
CA HIS A 161 -9.53 -5.48 24.81
C HIS A 161 -8.69 -5.05 23.59
N TRP A 162 -9.14 -4.06 22.82
CA TRP A 162 -8.40 -3.64 21.63
C TRP A 162 -7.00 -3.12 21.97
N GLY A 163 -6.88 -2.37 23.08
CA GLY A 163 -5.62 -1.77 23.52
C GLY A 163 -4.51 -2.75 23.88
N ASP A 164 -4.83 -4.04 24.07
CA ASP A 164 -3.83 -5.11 24.25
C ASP A 164 -3.90 -6.18 23.14
N SER A 165 -4.76 -5.99 22.14
CA SER A 165 -4.91 -6.95 21.05
C SER A 165 -3.64 -7.10 20.22
N LEU A 166 -3.39 -8.32 19.74
CA LEU A 166 -2.22 -8.59 18.90
C LEU A 166 -2.27 -7.81 17.58
N HIS A 167 -3.46 -7.57 17.03
CA HIS A 167 -3.62 -6.76 15.82
C HIS A 167 -3.22 -5.30 16.06
N MET A 168 -3.72 -4.67 17.12
CA MET A 168 -3.32 -3.29 17.47
C MET A 168 -1.81 -3.20 17.71
N LEU A 169 -1.23 -4.15 18.45
CA LEU A 169 0.21 -4.18 18.75
C LEU A 169 1.08 -4.31 17.50
N ASN A 170 0.51 -4.81 16.41
CA ASN A 170 1.15 -4.95 15.11
C ASN A 170 0.71 -3.85 14.10
N ASN A 171 0.16 -2.74 14.58
CA ASN A 171 -0.30 -1.58 13.79
C ASN A 171 -1.40 -1.90 12.76
N VAL A 172 -2.21 -2.93 13.02
CA VAL A 172 -3.46 -3.17 12.29
C VAL A 172 -4.54 -2.31 12.94
N THR A 173 -5.30 -1.58 12.14
CA THR A 173 -6.38 -0.68 12.59
C THR A 173 -7.76 -1.29 12.31
N CYS A 174 -8.83 -0.72 12.88
CA CYS A 174 -10.20 -1.16 12.60
C CYS A 174 -10.50 -1.21 11.09
N VAL A 175 -10.09 -0.16 10.37
CA VAL A 175 -10.27 -0.01 8.92
C VAL A 175 -9.29 -0.84 8.09
N SER A 176 -8.44 -1.66 8.71
CA SER A 176 -7.64 -2.65 7.97
C SER A 176 -8.46 -3.88 7.59
N CYS A 177 -9.50 -4.19 8.37
CA CYS A 177 -10.42 -5.31 8.15
C CYS A 177 -11.84 -4.85 7.78
N HIS A 178 -12.34 -3.82 8.47
CA HIS A 178 -13.66 -3.27 8.25
C HIS A 178 -13.65 -2.25 7.10
N ASP A 179 -14.68 -2.29 6.26
CA ASP A 179 -14.99 -1.22 5.32
C ASP A 179 -16.41 -0.71 5.60
N ILE A 180 -16.53 0.56 5.95
CA ILE A 180 -17.81 1.21 6.23
C ILE A 180 -18.40 1.89 5.00
N HIS A 181 -17.61 2.08 3.94
CA HIS A 181 -18.05 2.65 2.68
C HIS A 181 -18.55 1.58 1.70
N THR A 182 -19.22 0.56 2.24
CA THR A 182 -19.87 -0.53 1.51
C THR A 182 -21.24 -0.81 2.13
N GLY A 183 -22.18 -1.32 1.33
CA GLY A 183 -23.49 -1.76 1.84
C GLY A 183 -23.42 -3.02 2.71
N GLY A 184 -22.29 -3.73 2.70
CA GLY A 184 -22.06 -4.89 3.57
C GLY A 184 -20.57 -5.14 3.74
N ASP A 185 -20.14 -5.19 4.99
CA ASP A 185 -18.75 -5.40 5.36
C ASP A 185 -18.37 -6.88 5.28
N SER A 186 -17.38 -7.21 4.44
CA SER A 186 -16.97 -8.59 4.15
C SER A 186 -16.61 -9.39 5.40
N VAL A 187 -15.97 -8.76 6.39
CA VAL A 187 -15.54 -9.47 7.62
C VAL A 187 -16.71 -9.89 8.51
N LEU A 188 -17.88 -9.28 8.32
CA LEU A 188 -19.10 -9.62 9.07
C LEU A 188 -19.85 -10.82 8.46
N PHE A 189 -19.57 -11.18 7.21
CA PHE A 189 -20.16 -12.37 6.60
C PHE A 189 -19.30 -13.60 6.87
N GLU A 190 -19.84 -14.59 7.59
CA GLU A 190 -19.12 -15.83 7.95
C GLU A 190 -18.42 -16.47 6.73
N SER A 191 -19.12 -16.57 5.60
CA SER A 191 -18.60 -17.15 4.34
C SER A 191 -17.45 -16.36 3.69
N ARG A 192 -17.20 -15.11 4.10
CA ARG A 192 -16.20 -14.22 3.50
C ARG A 192 -15.07 -13.84 4.44
N GLN A 193 -15.11 -14.24 5.71
CA GLN A 193 -14.04 -13.94 6.68
C GLN A 193 -12.66 -14.43 6.20
N ALA A 194 -12.61 -15.62 5.60
CA ALA A 194 -11.37 -16.17 5.05
C ALA A 194 -10.73 -15.24 3.99
N GLU A 195 -11.53 -14.52 3.20
CA GLU A 195 -11.05 -13.57 2.19
C GLU A 195 -10.29 -12.39 2.83
N VAL A 196 -10.67 -12.00 4.05
CA VAL A 196 -10.04 -10.90 4.81
C VAL A 196 -8.85 -11.41 5.62
N CYS A 197 -9.05 -12.45 6.43
CA CYS A 197 -8.03 -12.94 7.36
C CYS A 197 -6.80 -13.51 6.64
N THR A 198 -7.01 -14.22 5.53
CA THR A 198 -5.91 -14.90 4.81
C THR A 198 -5.09 -13.97 3.91
N VAL A 199 -5.44 -12.67 3.85
CA VAL A 199 -4.55 -11.63 3.28
C VAL A 199 -3.22 -11.61 4.03
N CYS A 200 -3.27 -11.73 5.36
CA CYS A 200 -2.11 -11.79 6.24
C CYS A 200 -1.83 -13.23 6.72
N HIS A 201 -2.86 -13.95 7.16
CA HIS A 201 -2.74 -15.32 7.66
C HIS A 201 -2.73 -16.36 6.53
N LYS A 202 -1.79 -16.20 5.60
CA LYS A 202 -1.72 -16.99 4.36
C LYS A 202 -1.55 -18.49 4.57
N ALA A 203 -0.95 -18.89 5.69
CA ALA A 203 -0.83 -20.28 6.10
C ALA A 203 -2.19 -20.99 6.14
N GLU A 204 -3.23 -20.24 6.48
CA GLU A 204 -4.59 -20.75 6.66
C GLU A 204 -5.41 -20.71 5.36
N LYS A 205 -4.82 -20.25 4.24
CA LYS A 205 -5.53 -20.14 2.95
C LYS A 205 -6.02 -21.48 2.41
N THR A 206 -5.30 -22.57 2.71
CA THR A 206 -5.74 -23.93 2.35
C THR A 206 -6.81 -24.49 3.30
N GLY A 207 -7.31 -23.67 4.22
CA GLY A 207 -8.32 -24.04 5.20
C GLY A 207 -7.78 -24.99 6.28
N MET A 208 -8.63 -25.24 7.27
CA MET A 208 -8.31 -26.20 8.33
C MET A 208 -8.15 -27.61 7.74
N HIS A 209 -7.11 -28.32 8.16
CA HIS A 209 -6.74 -29.65 7.65
C HIS A 209 -6.49 -29.73 6.12
N GLY A 210 -6.34 -28.60 5.42
CA GLY A 210 -6.14 -28.60 3.96
C GLY A 210 -7.40 -28.92 3.14
N LEU A 211 -8.59 -28.63 3.70
CA LEU A 211 -9.90 -28.96 3.12
C LEU A 211 -10.55 -27.80 2.34
N ASP A 212 -9.80 -26.76 1.95
CA ASP A 212 -10.30 -25.63 1.14
C ASP A 212 -11.02 -26.07 -0.14
N LYS A 213 -10.61 -27.20 -0.73
CA LYS A 213 -11.20 -27.75 -1.95
C LYS A 213 -12.42 -28.63 -1.72
N ASP A 214 -12.59 -29.12 -0.49
CA ASP A 214 -13.59 -30.12 -0.12
C ASP A 214 -14.74 -29.51 0.70
N THR A 215 -14.63 -28.24 1.09
CA THR A 215 -15.62 -27.53 1.90
C THR A 215 -15.94 -26.16 1.30
N ASP A 216 -17.21 -25.77 1.30
CA ASP A 216 -17.61 -24.41 0.94
C ASP A 216 -17.23 -23.46 2.09
N GLY A 217 -16.02 -22.91 2.04
CA GLY A 217 -15.60 -21.75 2.84
C GLY A 217 -15.03 -22.02 4.23
N GLY A 218 -14.98 -23.27 4.71
CA GLY A 218 -14.55 -23.59 6.08
C GLY A 218 -15.44 -22.94 7.16
N PRO A 219 -15.22 -23.18 8.46
CA PRO A 219 -15.91 -22.42 9.49
C PRO A 219 -15.40 -20.97 9.54
N PRO A 220 -16.25 -20.02 9.95
CA PRO A 220 -15.82 -18.64 10.16
C PRO A 220 -14.69 -18.59 11.18
N CYS A 221 -13.64 -17.81 10.90
CA CYS A 221 -12.50 -17.63 11.80
C CYS A 221 -12.94 -17.14 13.19
N SER A 222 -14.00 -16.31 13.22
CA SER A 222 -14.59 -15.76 14.44
C SER A 222 -15.30 -16.79 15.31
N SER A 223 -15.59 -17.99 14.79
CA SER A 223 -16.11 -19.09 15.62
C SER A 223 -15.08 -19.60 16.63
N CYS A 224 -13.79 -19.30 16.39
CA CYS A 224 -12.68 -19.74 17.25
C CYS A 224 -11.83 -18.59 17.80
N HIS A 225 -11.67 -17.50 17.05
CA HIS A 225 -10.79 -16.38 17.39
C HIS A 225 -11.60 -15.10 17.62
N ASN A 226 -11.14 -14.27 18.55
CA ASN A 226 -11.58 -12.89 18.63
C ASN A 226 -10.47 -11.98 18.08
N SER A 227 -10.71 -11.32 16.95
CA SER A 227 -9.74 -10.45 16.30
C SER A 227 -9.45 -9.16 17.07
N HIS A 228 -10.24 -8.83 18.10
CA HIS A 228 -10.13 -7.59 18.86
C HIS A 228 -9.46 -7.76 20.23
N ASN A 229 -8.91 -8.94 20.54
CA ASN A 229 -8.21 -9.16 21.81
C ASN A 229 -6.91 -9.97 21.58
N HIS A 230 -6.26 -10.35 22.68
CA HIS A 230 -5.03 -11.16 22.66
C HIS A 230 -5.25 -12.58 23.20
N GLU A 231 -6.50 -12.95 23.49
CA GLU A 231 -6.78 -14.25 24.07
C GLU A 231 -6.56 -15.36 23.04
N SER A 232 -5.95 -16.46 23.49
CA SER A 232 -5.79 -17.62 22.62
C SER A 232 -7.14 -18.21 22.26
N ALA A 233 -7.32 -18.63 21.01
CA ALA A 233 -8.51 -19.39 20.59
C ALA A 233 -8.78 -20.63 21.47
N LYS A 234 -7.75 -21.18 22.13
CA LYS A 234 -7.93 -22.27 23.09
C LYS A 234 -8.84 -21.87 24.25
N THR A 235 -8.70 -20.65 24.77
CA THR A 235 -9.56 -20.14 25.85
C THR A 235 -11.01 -20.12 25.40
N GLU A 236 -11.28 -19.53 24.24
CA GLU A 236 -12.62 -19.48 23.65
C GLU A 236 -13.17 -20.89 23.40
N MET A 237 -12.38 -21.82 22.84
CA MET A 237 -12.76 -23.23 22.62
C MET A 237 -13.01 -24.02 23.91
N LEU A 238 -12.41 -23.62 25.02
CA LEU A 238 -12.72 -24.17 26.33
C LEU A 238 -14.07 -23.66 26.83
N LEU A 239 -14.32 -22.35 26.69
CA LEU A 239 -15.54 -21.69 27.17
C LEU A 239 -16.78 -22.08 26.35
N ASN A 240 -16.68 -22.13 25.02
CA ASN A 240 -17.80 -22.43 24.12
C ASN A 240 -17.90 -23.91 23.71
N ARG A 241 -17.10 -24.76 24.35
CA ARG A 241 -17.09 -26.22 24.12
C ARG A 241 -16.79 -26.60 22.66
N SER A 242 -15.74 -26.00 22.10
CA SER A 242 -15.25 -26.26 20.74
C SER A 242 -16.35 -26.12 19.69
N GLU A 243 -17.17 -25.06 19.79
CA GLU A 243 -18.29 -24.84 18.86
C GLU A 243 -17.82 -24.82 17.40
N GLY A 244 -16.71 -24.13 17.10
CA GLY A 244 -16.14 -24.09 15.75
C GLY A 244 -15.77 -25.48 15.19
N CYS A 245 -15.38 -26.43 16.03
CA CYS A 245 -15.14 -27.82 15.58
C CYS A 245 -16.43 -28.50 15.16
N ARG A 246 -17.54 -28.20 15.85
CA ARG A 246 -18.85 -28.84 15.64
C ARG A 246 -19.59 -28.32 14.41
N THR A 247 -19.13 -27.24 13.80
CA THR A 247 -19.60 -26.77 12.49
C THR A 247 -19.41 -27.84 11.41
N CYS A 248 -18.33 -28.63 11.49
CA CYS A 248 -18.05 -29.72 10.55
C CYS A 248 -18.11 -31.11 11.21
N HIS A 249 -17.74 -31.22 12.50
CA HIS A 249 -17.67 -32.50 13.19
C HIS A 249 -18.95 -32.82 13.98
N ASP A 250 -19.55 -33.96 13.66
CA ASP A 250 -20.67 -34.54 14.40
C ASP A 250 -20.15 -35.74 15.21
N LEU A 251 -20.18 -35.62 16.54
CA LEU A 251 -19.70 -36.66 17.44
C LEU A 251 -20.44 -37.99 17.27
N VAL A 252 -21.75 -37.95 17.00
CA VAL A 252 -22.58 -39.14 16.81
C VAL A 252 -22.23 -39.82 15.49
N LYS A 253 -22.02 -39.05 14.41
CA LYS A 253 -21.58 -39.59 13.12
C LYS A 253 -20.16 -40.17 13.22
N MET A 254 -19.25 -39.49 13.91
CA MET A 254 -17.88 -40.00 14.14
C MET A 254 -17.89 -41.32 14.92
N ALA A 255 -18.69 -41.42 15.99
CA ALA A 255 -18.80 -42.64 16.78
C ALA A 255 -19.34 -43.85 15.98
N LYS A 256 -20.14 -43.59 14.94
CA LYS A 256 -20.71 -44.61 14.03
C LYS A 256 -19.85 -44.88 12.80
N SER A 257 -18.80 -44.11 12.57
CA SER A 257 -17.98 -44.22 11.36
C SER A 257 -16.95 -45.34 11.49
N ASP A 258 -16.87 -46.18 10.45
CA ASP A 258 -15.86 -47.23 10.33
C ASP A 258 -14.45 -46.66 10.10
N GLN A 259 -14.35 -45.37 9.75
CA GLN A 259 -13.07 -44.66 9.56
C GLN A 259 -12.40 -44.27 10.88
N VAL A 260 -13.14 -44.29 12.00
CA VAL A 260 -12.58 -43.97 13.33
C VAL A 260 -12.12 -45.28 13.99
N SER A 261 -10.87 -45.33 14.49
CA SER A 261 -10.37 -46.54 15.16
C SER A 261 -11.15 -46.88 16.44
N ASP A 262 -11.20 -48.16 16.84
CA ASP A 262 -11.80 -48.59 18.11
C ASP A 262 -11.21 -47.86 19.32
N ARG A 263 -9.89 -47.61 19.29
CA ARG A 263 -9.19 -46.85 20.30
C ARG A 263 -9.75 -45.43 20.41
N ALA A 264 -9.84 -44.71 19.29
CA ALA A 264 -10.39 -43.35 19.26
C ALA A 264 -11.87 -43.30 19.68
N ARG A 265 -12.69 -44.26 19.21
CA ARG A 265 -14.09 -44.42 19.67
C ARG A 265 -14.18 -44.57 21.19
N SER A 266 -13.28 -45.34 21.80
CA SER A 266 -13.23 -45.48 23.26
C SER A 266 -12.89 -44.18 23.97
N TYR A 267 -11.93 -43.40 23.48
CA TYR A 267 -11.59 -42.10 24.08
C TYR A 267 -12.70 -41.06 23.91
N HIS A 268 -13.34 -40.98 22.74
CA HIS A 268 -14.43 -40.03 22.49
C HIS A 268 -15.65 -40.21 23.41
N LYS A 269 -15.83 -41.37 24.05
CA LYS A 269 -16.88 -41.55 25.07
C LYS A 269 -16.77 -40.54 26.23
N VAL A 270 -15.58 -40.01 26.49
CA VAL A 270 -15.36 -38.98 27.52
C VAL A 270 -16.17 -37.70 27.24
N MET A 271 -16.51 -37.45 25.98
CA MET A 271 -17.31 -36.30 25.54
C MET A 271 -18.80 -36.39 25.96
N ALA A 272 -19.23 -37.53 26.52
CA ALA A 272 -20.52 -37.61 27.19
C ALA A 272 -20.59 -36.71 28.44
N ASN A 273 -19.44 -36.34 29.02
CA ASN A 273 -19.38 -35.34 30.07
C ASN A 273 -19.54 -33.93 29.47
N PRO A 274 -20.55 -33.15 29.90
CA PRO A 274 -20.76 -31.79 29.40
C PRO A 274 -19.65 -30.79 29.75
N GLU A 275 -18.70 -31.12 30.61
CA GLU A 275 -17.56 -30.25 30.90
C GLU A 275 -16.36 -30.48 29.98
N ARG A 276 -16.40 -31.53 29.15
CA ARG A 276 -15.31 -31.84 28.22
C ARG A 276 -15.47 -31.12 26.90
N THR A 277 -14.35 -30.64 26.36
CA THR A 277 -14.24 -29.99 25.05
C THR A 277 -13.22 -30.69 24.15
N CYS A 278 -13.33 -30.53 22.83
CA CYS A 278 -12.46 -31.21 21.86
C CYS A 278 -10.98 -30.81 22.04
N ILE A 279 -10.72 -29.53 22.29
CA ILE A 279 -9.36 -28.96 22.36
C ILE A 279 -8.55 -29.43 23.59
N GLU A 280 -9.18 -30.07 24.58
CA GLU A 280 -8.45 -30.69 25.71
C GLU A 280 -7.53 -31.82 25.25
N CYS A 281 -7.89 -32.51 24.15
CA CYS A 281 -7.08 -33.57 23.56
C CYS A 281 -6.57 -33.22 22.16
N HIS A 282 -7.34 -32.47 21.37
CA HIS A 282 -7.02 -32.10 19.99
C HIS A 282 -6.35 -30.72 19.85
N GLY A 283 -5.54 -30.32 20.83
CA GLY A 283 -4.84 -29.04 20.81
C GLY A 283 -3.90 -28.89 19.59
N GLY A 284 -4.04 -27.78 18.86
CA GLY A 284 -3.10 -27.40 17.80
C GLY A 284 -3.26 -28.10 16.45
N ILE A 285 -4.34 -28.86 16.23
CA ILE A 285 -4.57 -29.59 14.96
C ILE A 285 -5.18 -28.73 13.83
N ALA A 286 -5.76 -27.58 14.19
CA ALA A 286 -6.61 -26.79 13.28
C ALA A 286 -5.82 -25.93 12.29
N HIS A 287 -4.61 -25.50 12.67
CA HIS A 287 -3.78 -24.58 11.91
C HIS A 287 -2.75 -25.31 11.05
N ALA A 288 -2.22 -24.61 10.04
CA ALA A 288 -1.03 -25.08 9.34
C ALA A 288 0.17 -25.19 10.31
N THR A 289 1.13 -26.07 10.01
CA THR A 289 2.31 -26.26 10.86
C THR A 289 3.11 -24.96 10.99
N THR A 290 3.73 -24.69 12.13
CA THR A 290 4.50 -23.44 12.38
C THR A 290 5.57 -23.15 11.33
N ASP A 291 6.13 -24.20 10.72
CA ASP A 291 7.19 -24.09 9.71
C ASP A 291 6.65 -23.73 8.31
N SER A 292 5.33 -23.60 8.17
CA SER A 292 4.66 -23.25 6.91
C SER A 292 4.71 -21.76 6.57
N VAL A 293 5.20 -20.90 7.49
CA VAL A 293 5.21 -19.45 7.32
C VAL A 293 6.63 -18.90 7.41
N THR A 294 7.06 -18.20 6.36
CA THR A 294 8.28 -17.39 6.40
C THR A 294 8.11 -16.30 7.46
N SER A 295 9.09 -16.14 8.35
CA SER A 295 9.05 -15.06 9.34
C SER A 295 8.83 -13.70 8.66
N PHE A 296 7.79 -12.98 9.09
CA PHE A 296 7.51 -11.62 8.63
C PHE A 296 8.56 -10.61 9.12
N ALA A 297 9.27 -10.95 10.20
CA ALA A 297 10.30 -10.11 10.78
C ALA A 297 11.59 -10.16 9.94
N PRO A 298 12.24 -9.01 9.69
CA PRO A 298 13.52 -8.99 9.02
C PRO A 298 14.59 -9.69 9.89
N GLN A 299 15.44 -10.49 9.25
CA GLN A 299 16.50 -11.25 9.92
C GLN A 299 17.87 -10.67 9.58
N PRO A 300 18.54 -9.86 10.42
CA PRO A 300 19.72 -9.12 9.99
C PRO A 300 20.89 -10.02 9.57
N GLY A 301 21.44 -9.75 8.39
CA GLY A 301 22.67 -10.37 7.89
C GLY A 301 23.57 -9.36 7.18
N ASN A 302 24.88 -9.58 7.18
CA ASN A 302 25.80 -8.79 6.35
C ASN A 302 25.81 -9.26 4.89
N SER A 303 25.35 -10.48 4.60
CA SER A 303 25.16 -11.00 3.25
C SER A 303 23.94 -11.91 3.16
N LYS A 304 23.19 -11.79 2.06
CA LYS A 304 21.98 -12.56 1.77
C LYS A 304 21.75 -12.71 0.26
N GLU A 305 21.03 -13.76 -0.10
CA GLU A 305 20.40 -13.87 -1.42
C GLU A 305 19.10 -13.04 -1.42
N VAL A 306 19.00 -12.08 -2.34
CA VAL A 306 17.81 -11.24 -2.58
C VAL A 306 17.15 -11.69 -3.87
N THR A 307 15.84 -11.94 -3.83
CA THR A 307 15.06 -12.23 -5.04
C THR A 307 14.51 -10.94 -5.63
N LEU A 308 14.94 -10.61 -6.84
CA LEU A 308 14.29 -9.62 -7.69
C LEU A 308 13.21 -10.29 -8.53
N PHE A 309 12.15 -9.58 -8.85
CA PHE A 309 11.04 -10.08 -9.65
C PHE A 309 10.62 -9.07 -10.69
N TYR A 310 10.02 -9.55 -11.78
CA TYR A 310 9.49 -8.67 -12.82
C TYR A 310 8.15 -8.10 -12.35
N PRO A 311 7.99 -6.77 -12.26
CA PRO A 311 6.81 -6.14 -11.65
C PRO A 311 5.60 -6.03 -12.59
N GLY A 312 5.71 -6.49 -13.84
CA GLY A 312 4.64 -6.35 -14.84
C GLY A 312 4.31 -4.88 -15.14
N THR A 313 3.08 -4.66 -15.58
CA THR A 313 2.49 -3.32 -15.78
C THR A 313 1.59 -2.91 -14.61
N THR A 314 1.90 -3.39 -13.40
CA THR A 314 1.09 -3.16 -12.21
C THR A 314 0.97 -1.66 -11.93
N THR A 315 -0.24 -1.11 -11.99
CA THR A 315 -0.48 0.32 -11.80
C THR A 315 -0.70 0.68 -10.34
N ALA A 316 -0.50 1.95 -9.98
CA ALA A 316 -0.71 2.44 -8.62
C ALA A 316 -2.19 2.34 -8.21
N GLU A 317 -3.10 2.56 -9.16
CA GLU A 317 -4.56 2.48 -9.01
C GLU A 317 -4.96 1.05 -8.68
N TRP A 318 -4.46 0.08 -9.46
CA TRP A 318 -4.73 -1.32 -9.17
C TRP A 318 -4.23 -1.71 -7.77
N LEU A 319 -3.02 -1.28 -7.37
CA LEU A 319 -2.47 -1.58 -6.04
C LEU A 319 -3.36 -1.07 -4.90
N VAL A 320 -3.93 0.12 -5.03
CA VAL A 320 -4.72 0.74 -3.95
C VAL A 320 -6.22 0.52 -4.07
N GLU A 321 -6.73 0.00 -5.18
CA GLU A 321 -8.17 -0.21 -5.41
C GLU A 321 -8.55 -1.69 -5.55
N ASN A 322 -7.78 -2.46 -6.33
CA ASN A 322 -8.18 -3.79 -6.80
C ASN A 322 -7.25 -4.92 -6.33
N HIS A 323 -6.10 -4.60 -5.76
CA HIS A 323 -5.20 -5.59 -5.17
C HIS A 323 -5.89 -6.26 -3.95
N PRO A 324 -5.79 -7.59 -3.76
CA PRO A 324 -6.43 -8.26 -2.63
C PRO A 324 -6.04 -7.72 -1.24
N GLY A 325 -4.83 -7.18 -1.10
CA GLY A 325 -4.35 -6.46 0.08
C GLY A 325 -4.46 -4.92 -0.01
N SER A 326 -5.34 -4.39 -0.87
CA SER A 326 -5.47 -2.95 -1.09
C SER A 326 -5.90 -2.20 0.16
N GLN A 327 -6.79 -2.78 0.98
CA GLN A 327 -7.26 -2.14 2.21
C GLN A 327 -6.12 -1.93 3.21
N PRO A 328 -5.36 -2.97 3.63
CA PRO A 328 -4.15 -2.76 4.44
C PRO A 328 -3.13 -1.80 3.80
N LEU A 329 -2.96 -1.85 2.47
CA LEU A 329 -2.06 -0.94 1.75
C LEU A 329 -2.54 0.52 1.84
N ARG A 330 -3.84 0.79 1.81
CA ARG A 330 -4.36 2.16 2.04
C ARG A 330 -4.08 2.64 3.46
N GLN A 331 -4.06 1.72 4.44
CA GLN A 331 -3.88 2.04 5.86
C GLN A 331 -2.44 2.13 6.37
N GLY A 332 -1.44 1.88 5.54
CA GLY A 332 -0.03 2.01 5.99
C GLY A 332 0.81 0.76 5.84
N ALA A 333 0.21 -0.39 5.47
CA ALA A 333 0.97 -1.63 5.33
C ALA A 333 2.05 -1.51 4.24
N GLY A 334 3.23 -2.08 4.47
CA GLY A 334 4.33 -2.14 3.50
C GLY A 334 4.31 -3.45 2.71
N CYS A 335 4.84 -3.45 1.49
CA CYS A 335 4.79 -4.64 0.63
C CYS A 335 5.47 -5.86 1.28
N GLN A 336 6.60 -5.65 1.98
CA GLN A 336 7.31 -6.72 2.69
C GLN A 336 6.52 -7.33 3.85
N GLN A 337 5.60 -6.59 4.46
CA GLN A 337 4.79 -7.15 5.54
C GLN A 337 3.90 -8.29 5.03
N CYS A 338 3.49 -8.23 3.76
CA CYS A 338 2.67 -9.26 3.15
C CYS A 338 3.47 -10.25 2.29
N HIS A 339 4.50 -9.78 1.58
CA HIS A 339 5.11 -10.51 0.46
C HIS A 339 6.56 -10.98 0.68
N ARG A 340 7.08 -10.85 1.90
CA ARG A 340 8.43 -11.34 2.25
C ARG A 340 8.55 -12.83 1.95
N GLY A 341 9.48 -13.19 1.07
CA GLY A 341 9.70 -14.58 0.65
C GLY A 341 8.81 -15.06 -0.50
N GLU A 342 7.90 -14.22 -1.00
CA GLU A 342 7.01 -14.54 -2.12
C GLU A 342 7.45 -13.91 -3.44
N GLU A 343 8.58 -13.19 -3.48
CA GLU A 343 8.99 -12.36 -4.61
C GLU A 343 9.06 -13.16 -5.92
N ALA A 344 9.57 -14.40 -5.86
CA ALA A 344 9.61 -15.27 -7.04
C ALA A 344 8.21 -15.65 -7.55
N ALA A 345 7.25 -15.91 -6.64
CA ALA A 345 5.88 -16.24 -6.99
C ALA A 345 5.14 -15.03 -7.57
N ILE A 346 5.41 -13.84 -7.04
CA ILE A 346 4.90 -12.56 -7.59
C ILE A 346 5.43 -12.33 -9.00
N GLY A 347 6.74 -12.52 -9.20
CA GLY A 347 7.32 -12.45 -10.53
C GLY A 347 6.63 -13.39 -11.50
N GLN A 348 6.43 -14.65 -11.09
CA GLN A 348 5.79 -15.66 -11.93
C GLN A 348 4.35 -15.32 -12.30
N SER A 349 3.58 -14.69 -11.40
CA SER A 349 2.20 -14.29 -11.68
C SER A 349 2.11 -13.06 -12.59
N LEU A 350 3.11 -12.18 -12.57
CA LEU A 350 3.12 -10.92 -13.32
C LEU A 350 3.87 -10.98 -14.66
N ALA A 351 4.75 -11.97 -14.84
CA ALA A 351 5.66 -12.00 -15.99
C ALA A 351 4.99 -12.35 -17.32
N GLY A 352 3.84 -13.02 -17.32
CA GLY A 352 3.24 -13.49 -18.57
C GLY A 352 4.24 -14.35 -19.35
N GLU A 353 4.63 -13.89 -20.53
CA GLU A 353 5.61 -14.57 -21.40
C GLU A 353 7.07 -14.22 -21.09
N PHE A 354 7.32 -13.17 -20.29
CA PHE A 354 8.68 -12.70 -20.01
C PHE A 354 9.42 -13.67 -19.09
N GLN A 355 10.65 -14.05 -19.47
CA GLN A 355 11.48 -14.95 -18.68
C GLN A 355 12.94 -14.46 -18.63
N PRO A 356 13.66 -14.69 -17.52
CA PRO A 356 13.15 -15.27 -16.28
C PRO A 356 12.20 -14.31 -15.54
N ALA A 357 11.17 -14.84 -14.88
CA ALA A 357 10.20 -14.03 -14.12
C ALA A 357 10.80 -13.42 -12.84
N SER A 358 11.87 -14.03 -12.32
CA SER A 358 12.61 -13.58 -11.14
C SER A 358 14.11 -13.85 -11.30
N ARG A 359 14.92 -13.17 -10.48
CA ARG A 359 16.37 -13.30 -10.49
C ARG A 359 16.90 -13.22 -9.07
N ARG A 360 17.79 -14.14 -8.71
CA ARG A 360 18.45 -14.15 -7.42
C ARG A 360 19.77 -13.39 -7.49
N VAL A 361 20.02 -12.57 -6.49
CA VAL A 361 21.19 -11.69 -6.38
C VAL A 361 21.79 -11.86 -5.00
N ASP A 362 23.03 -12.32 -4.94
CA ASP A 362 23.81 -12.28 -3.71
C ASP A 362 24.15 -10.82 -3.42
N VAL A 363 23.75 -10.32 -2.26
CA VAL A 363 24.02 -8.95 -1.81
C VAL A 363 24.82 -9.03 -0.51
N SER A 364 25.91 -8.26 -0.42
CA SER A 364 26.66 -8.10 0.83
C SER A 364 26.95 -6.64 1.12
N PHE A 365 26.97 -6.32 2.41
CA PHE A 365 27.36 -5.02 2.93
C PHE A 365 28.55 -5.17 3.86
N SER A 366 29.53 -4.29 3.71
CA SER A 366 30.63 -4.12 4.66
C SER A 366 30.99 -2.64 4.73
N ARG A 367 31.67 -2.22 5.80
CA ARG A 367 32.26 -0.88 5.87
C ARG A 367 33.72 -0.93 6.26
N ASP A 368 34.45 0.07 5.80
CA ASP A 368 35.69 0.50 6.42
C ASP A 368 35.50 1.88 7.07
N ALA A 369 36.56 2.45 7.65
CA ALA A 369 36.48 3.73 8.37
C ALA A 369 35.88 4.87 7.53
N ASP A 370 36.06 4.83 6.21
CA ASP A 370 35.72 5.95 5.32
C ASP A 370 34.68 5.60 4.27
N SER A 371 34.27 4.33 4.15
CA SER A 371 33.44 3.87 3.03
C SER A 371 32.47 2.74 3.38
N LEU A 372 31.24 2.86 2.87
CA LEU A 372 30.31 1.75 2.71
C LEU A 372 30.65 0.99 1.41
N ARG A 373 30.68 -0.33 1.50
CA ARG A 373 30.88 -1.24 0.37
C ARG A 373 29.64 -2.11 0.21
N VAL A 374 29.19 -2.23 -1.03
CA VAL A 374 28.09 -3.11 -1.42
C VAL A 374 28.57 -4.02 -2.53
N GLN A 375 28.49 -5.33 -2.35
CA GLN A 375 28.83 -6.27 -3.40
C GLN A 375 27.56 -6.98 -3.86
N LEU A 376 27.36 -7.03 -5.17
CA LEU A 376 26.23 -7.71 -5.80
C LEU A 376 26.75 -8.74 -6.79
N ARG A 377 26.18 -9.94 -6.75
CA ARG A 377 26.51 -11.00 -7.69
C ARG A 377 25.27 -11.76 -8.13
N TRP A 378 25.15 -12.01 -9.44
CA TRP A 378 24.04 -12.79 -10.01
C TRP A 378 24.47 -13.49 -11.28
N LYS A 379 23.74 -14.55 -11.63
CA LYS A 379 23.86 -15.21 -12.93
C LYS A 379 23.09 -14.40 -13.97
N GLY A 380 23.72 -14.03 -15.09
CA GLY A 380 23.12 -13.18 -16.12
C GLY A 380 23.82 -13.26 -17.48
N GLN A 381 23.56 -12.28 -18.34
CA GLN A 381 24.13 -12.23 -19.69
C GLN A 381 25.17 -11.14 -19.81
N ARG A 382 26.16 -11.32 -20.69
CA ARG A 382 27.23 -10.33 -20.90
C ARG A 382 26.71 -8.98 -21.37
N ASN A 383 25.57 -8.95 -22.04
CA ASN A 383 24.91 -7.75 -22.54
C ASN A 383 23.79 -7.24 -21.61
N ASP A 384 23.75 -7.68 -20.34
CA ASP A 384 22.95 -6.97 -19.34
C ASP A 384 23.37 -5.48 -19.30
N GLN A 385 22.41 -4.60 -19.10
CA GLN A 385 22.57 -3.18 -19.39
C GLN A 385 23.00 -2.39 -18.15
N ALA A 386 22.22 -2.49 -17.07
CA ALA A 386 22.40 -1.63 -15.92
C ALA A 386 21.95 -2.26 -14.60
N LEU A 387 22.59 -1.81 -13.52
CA LEU A 387 22.16 -1.99 -12.14
C LEU A 387 21.79 -0.62 -11.56
N SER A 388 20.66 -0.54 -10.87
CA SER A 388 20.27 0.65 -10.10
C SER A 388 19.91 0.27 -8.66
N MET A 389 20.25 1.13 -7.70
CA MET A 389 19.82 1.02 -6.31
C MET A 389 19.20 2.33 -5.85
N MET A 390 17.98 2.29 -5.34
CA MET A 390 17.30 3.44 -4.74
C MET A 390 17.50 3.42 -3.23
N TRP A 391 17.71 4.57 -2.61
CA TRP A 391 18.03 4.73 -1.19
C TRP A 391 17.22 5.86 -0.55
N GLY A 392 16.73 5.64 0.67
CA GLY A 392 16.02 6.65 1.45
C GLY A 392 16.25 6.45 2.95
N LYS A 393 16.28 7.54 3.71
CA LYS A 393 16.48 7.56 5.17
C LYS A 393 15.16 7.88 5.89
N GLY A 394 14.08 7.20 5.51
CA GLY A 394 12.77 7.28 6.18
C GLY A 394 11.94 8.55 5.96
N GLY A 395 12.47 9.60 5.32
CA GLY A 395 11.71 10.86 5.12
C GLY A 395 10.50 10.74 4.18
N ASP A 396 10.52 9.79 3.25
CA ASP A 396 9.41 9.50 2.35
C ASP A 396 8.73 8.16 2.69
N GLU A 397 7.53 8.24 3.25
CA GLU A 397 6.73 7.06 3.64
C GLU A 397 6.36 6.17 2.45
N THR A 398 6.14 6.74 1.26
CA THR A 398 5.82 5.94 0.07
C THR A 398 6.99 5.06 -0.31
N PHE A 399 8.20 5.64 -0.33
CA PHE A 399 9.43 4.89 -0.61
C PHE A 399 9.77 3.90 0.51
N ARG A 400 9.59 4.28 1.78
CA ARG A 400 9.81 3.37 2.92
C ARG A 400 8.97 2.10 2.80
N ARG A 401 7.73 2.23 2.32
CA ARG A 401 6.74 1.13 2.24
C ARG A 401 6.76 0.35 0.93
N GLY A 402 7.07 1.02 -0.19
CA GLY A 402 6.99 0.47 -1.54
C GLY A 402 8.33 0.29 -2.26
N GLY A 403 9.44 0.83 -1.74
CA GLY A 403 10.75 0.75 -2.38
C GLY A 403 10.72 1.28 -3.82
N CYS A 404 11.21 0.48 -4.78
CA CYS A 404 11.21 0.84 -6.19
C CYS A 404 9.81 1.18 -6.76
N PHE A 405 8.74 0.61 -6.18
CA PHE A 405 7.36 0.87 -6.61
C PHE A 405 6.88 2.28 -6.31
N ALA A 406 7.47 2.97 -5.31
CA ALA A 406 7.14 4.36 -5.01
C ALA A 406 7.46 5.33 -6.17
N ALA A 407 8.26 4.86 -7.13
CA ALA A 407 8.60 5.56 -8.35
C ALA A 407 8.27 4.76 -9.62
N CYS A 408 7.36 3.79 -9.51
CA CYS A 408 6.78 3.07 -10.64
C CYS A 408 5.40 3.64 -10.93
N HIS A 409 5.11 3.97 -12.18
CA HIS A 409 3.84 4.52 -12.60
C HIS A 409 3.53 4.10 -14.04
N ASP A 410 2.26 4.01 -14.38
CA ASP A 410 1.78 3.50 -15.68
C ASP A 410 1.95 4.53 -16.81
N ASP A 411 2.19 5.80 -16.49
CA ASP A 411 2.53 6.87 -17.42
C ASP A 411 4.03 7.01 -17.67
N MET A 412 4.86 6.08 -17.17
CA MET A 412 6.27 6.03 -17.57
C MET A 412 6.42 5.81 -19.08
N SER A 413 7.48 6.40 -19.65
CA SER A 413 7.82 6.19 -21.05
C SER A 413 7.89 4.70 -21.42
N GLY A 414 7.06 4.29 -22.38
CA GLY A 414 6.94 2.89 -22.83
C GLY A 414 5.85 2.06 -22.12
N MET A 415 5.17 2.60 -21.11
CA MET A 415 4.06 1.94 -20.43
C MET A 415 2.68 2.30 -21.05
N PRO A 416 1.66 1.43 -20.90
CA PRO A 416 0.34 1.63 -21.53
C PRO A 416 -0.36 2.96 -21.15
N GLY A 417 -0.15 3.43 -19.91
CA GLY A 417 -0.73 4.66 -19.38
C GLY A 417 -0.06 5.95 -19.85
N ASN A 418 1.08 5.85 -20.55
CA ASN A 418 1.85 7.01 -21.00
C ASN A 418 1.11 7.88 -22.02
N ARG A 419 0.22 7.30 -22.84
CA ARG A 419 -0.61 8.00 -23.84
C ARG A 419 0.17 9.03 -24.70
N GLY A 420 1.43 8.74 -25.00
CA GLY A 420 2.32 9.62 -25.78
C GLY A 420 2.98 10.76 -25.01
N GLN A 421 2.83 10.82 -23.69
CA GLN A 421 3.60 11.71 -22.83
C GLN A 421 5.06 11.22 -22.75
N GLN A 422 5.97 12.06 -22.27
CA GLN A 422 7.35 11.65 -21.96
C GLN A 422 7.59 11.85 -20.48
N THR A 423 6.73 11.23 -19.66
CA THR A 423 6.84 11.37 -18.22
C THR A 423 8.03 10.55 -17.74
N GLY A 424 8.98 11.25 -17.11
CA GLY A 424 10.12 10.65 -16.42
C GLY A 424 9.73 10.10 -15.06
N LYS A 425 10.66 9.43 -14.39
CA LYS A 425 10.45 8.84 -13.06
C LYS A 425 10.24 9.93 -11.99
N TYR A 426 9.24 9.74 -11.13
CA TYR A 426 8.94 10.61 -9.98
C TYR A 426 8.43 9.82 -8.78
N LEU A 427 8.53 10.37 -7.57
CA LEU A 427 7.90 9.84 -6.36
C LEU A 427 6.43 10.28 -6.29
N TRP A 428 5.53 9.37 -5.92
CA TRP A 428 4.10 9.73 -5.81
C TRP A 428 3.84 10.88 -4.82
N SER A 429 4.64 10.99 -3.77
CA SER A 429 4.57 12.08 -2.77
C SER A 429 4.81 13.47 -3.36
N SER A 430 5.52 13.57 -4.50
CA SER A 430 5.78 14.83 -5.20
C SER A 430 4.57 15.34 -6.00
N ARG A 431 3.47 14.58 -6.02
CA ARG A 431 2.29 14.91 -6.82
C ARG A 431 1.19 15.49 -5.96
N GLU A 432 0.65 16.61 -6.41
CA GLU A 432 -0.59 17.19 -5.89
C GLU A 432 -1.78 16.35 -6.35
N GLN A 433 -1.72 15.83 -7.58
CA GLN A 433 -2.68 14.88 -8.14
C GLN A 433 -1.91 13.71 -8.77
N ARG A 434 -2.26 12.46 -8.40
CA ARG A 434 -1.71 11.27 -9.05
C ARG A 434 -2.29 11.11 -10.45
N GLN A 435 -1.59 10.39 -11.33
CA GLN A 435 -2.15 10.00 -12.61
C GLN A 435 -3.40 9.14 -12.36
N GLN A 436 -4.44 9.37 -13.15
CA GLN A 436 -5.66 8.57 -13.17
C GLN A 436 -6.17 8.50 -14.62
N ILE A 437 -7.11 7.60 -14.90
CA ILE A 437 -7.74 7.49 -16.21
C ILE A 437 -8.37 8.85 -16.59
N GLY A 438 -7.77 9.53 -17.58
CA GLY A 438 -8.26 10.82 -18.08
C GLY A 438 -7.79 12.05 -17.29
N ARG A 439 -6.97 11.88 -16.24
CA ARG A 439 -6.38 12.98 -15.47
C ARG A 439 -4.86 12.80 -15.34
N PRO A 440 -4.03 13.74 -15.85
CA PRO A 440 -2.58 13.61 -15.75
C PRO A 440 -2.11 13.80 -14.30
N ALA A 441 -0.93 13.29 -13.98
CA ALA A 441 -0.26 13.64 -12.73
C ALA A 441 0.08 15.14 -12.72
N ILE A 442 -0.18 15.81 -11.59
CA ILE A 442 0.13 17.22 -11.38
C ILE A 442 1.19 17.30 -10.28
N ALA A 443 2.35 17.88 -10.59
CA ALA A 443 3.40 18.12 -9.61
C ALA A 443 2.95 19.16 -8.58
N LYS A 444 3.43 19.01 -7.34
CA LYS A 444 3.37 20.08 -6.34
C LYS A 444 4.14 21.30 -6.85
N ASP A 445 3.79 22.47 -6.34
CA ASP A 445 4.53 23.69 -6.67
C ASP A 445 5.98 23.64 -6.14
N GLN A 446 6.83 24.54 -6.65
CA GLN A 446 8.25 24.51 -6.31
C GLN A 446 8.55 24.83 -4.84
N ALA A 447 7.71 25.61 -4.16
CA ALA A 447 7.91 25.90 -2.75
C ALA A 447 7.65 24.65 -1.90
N ALA A 448 6.58 23.90 -2.21
CA ALA A 448 6.27 22.63 -1.59
C ALA A 448 7.35 21.57 -1.86
N LEU A 449 7.83 21.46 -3.11
CA LEU A 449 8.90 20.53 -3.46
C LEU A 449 10.23 20.86 -2.77
N ALA A 450 10.60 22.14 -2.68
CA ALA A 450 11.78 22.58 -1.93
C ALA A 450 11.67 22.21 -0.44
N LYS A 451 10.51 22.45 0.18
CA LYS A 451 10.25 22.05 1.57
C LYS A 451 10.35 20.54 1.76
N MET A 452 9.86 19.74 0.80
CA MET A 452 10.01 18.28 0.83
C MET A 452 11.47 17.84 0.78
N MET A 453 12.29 18.48 -0.08
CA MET A 453 13.73 18.23 -0.14
C MET A 453 14.43 18.54 1.19
N GLU A 454 14.10 19.69 1.81
CA GLU A 454 14.62 20.08 3.13
C GLU A 454 14.22 19.10 4.24
N GLN A 455 13.01 18.55 4.14
CA GLN A 455 12.50 17.51 5.05
C GLN A 455 13.06 16.11 4.78
N GLY A 456 13.95 15.94 3.79
CA GLY A 456 14.52 14.64 3.45
C GLY A 456 13.55 13.68 2.75
N LYS A 457 12.45 14.17 2.17
CA LYS A 457 11.43 13.37 1.48
C LYS A 457 11.82 13.04 0.03
N PHE A 458 13.08 12.66 -0.19
CA PHE A 458 13.61 12.34 -1.51
C PHE A 458 14.36 11.01 -1.47
N VAL A 459 14.62 10.47 -2.65
CA VAL A 459 15.37 9.23 -2.82
C VAL A 459 16.68 9.52 -3.54
N VAL A 460 17.75 8.85 -3.12
CA VAL A 460 19.03 8.85 -3.83
C VAL A 460 19.12 7.58 -4.67
N MET A 461 19.41 7.74 -5.95
CA MET A 461 19.62 6.64 -6.87
C MET A 461 21.10 6.47 -7.14
N TRP A 462 21.59 5.24 -7.03
CA TRP A 462 22.88 4.81 -7.54
C TRP A 462 22.63 4.06 -8.84
N HIS A 463 23.43 4.32 -9.86
CA HIS A 463 23.28 3.69 -11.16
C HIS A 463 24.63 3.33 -11.75
N VAL A 464 24.72 2.11 -12.27
CA VAL A 464 25.91 1.56 -12.89
C VAL A 464 25.54 1.00 -14.26
N ASP A 465 26.19 1.52 -15.29
CA ASP A 465 26.20 0.90 -16.62
C ASP A 465 27.15 -0.30 -16.57
N LEU A 466 26.63 -1.51 -16.79
CA LEU A 466 27.36 -2.76 -16.54
C LEU A 466 28.50 -2.97 -17.53
N ASN A 467 28.30 -2.54 -18.78
CA ASN A 467 29.24 -2.71 -19.88
C ASN A 467 30.46 -1.78 -19.76
N SER A 468 30.23 -0.52 -19.38
CA SER A 468 31.28 0.49 -19.25
C SER A 468 31.83 0.63 -17.83
N GLY A 469 31.13 0.10 -16.82
CA GLY A 469 31.45 0.30 -15.41
C GLY A 469 31.23 1.74 -14.92
N LYS A 470 30.64 2.62 -15.74
CA LYS A 470 30.38 4.02 -15.36
C LYS A 470 29.31 4.08 -14.29
N ALA A 471 29.64 4.77 -13.20
CA ALA A 471 28.77 4.98 -12.06
C ALA A 471 28.32 6.45 -11.98
N ARG A 472 27.07 6.68 -11.58
CA ARG A 472 26.51 8.02 -11.33
C ARG A 472 25.45 7.95 -10.23
N THR A 473 25.11 9.10 -9.66
CA THR A 473 24.01 9.21 -8.70
C THR A 473 22.93 10.17 -9.20
N ALA A 474 21.73 10.08 -8.62
CA ALA A 474 20.71 11.07 -8.82
C ALA A 474 19.92 11.30 -7.53
N THR A 475 19.32 12.48 -7.43
CA THR A 475 18.19 12.70 -6.52
C THR A 475 16.89 12.50 -7.29
N LEU A 476 15.92 11.84 -6.68
CA LEU A 476 14.59 11.61 -7.20
C LEU A 476 13.54 12.18 -6.24
N LEU A 477 12.74 13.12 -6.74
CA LEU A 477 11.53 13.65 -6.10
C LEU A 477 10.43 13.83 -7.15
N ASP A 478 10.35 14.97 -7.82
CA ASP A 478 9.42 15.27 -8.91
C ASP A 478 9.94 14.83 -10.28
N GLN A 479 11.26 14.66 -10.37
CA GLN A 479 12.03 14.23 -11.53
C GLN A 479 13.36 13.61 -11.08
N VAL A 480 14.07 12.97 -12.02
CA VAL A 480 15.41 12.42 -11.77
C VAL A 480 16.47 13.46 -12.11
N ASN A 481 17.27 13.84 -11.12
CA ASN A 481 18.35 14.80 -11.26
C ASN A 481 19.71 14.11 -11.18
N TRP A 482 20.24 13.65 -12.32
CA TRP A 482 21.53 12.95 -12.42
C TRP A 482 22.72 13.88 -12.16
N ARG A 483 23.70 13.38 -11.41
CA ARG A 483 24.96 14.06 -11.12
C ARG A 483 26.10 13.06 -11.13
N ALA A 484 27.28 13.52 -11.58
CA ALA A 484 28.51 12.79 -11.32
C ALA A 484 28.84 12.92 -9.83
N GLU A 485 29.25 11.83 -9.20
CA GLU A 485 29.49 11.79 -7.77
C GLU A 485 30.85 11.13 -7.50
N PRO A 486 31.92 11.92 -7.29
CA PRO A 486 33.28 11.40 -7.16
C PRO A 486 33.47 10.42 -5.98
N ALA A 487 32.64 10.54 -4.95
CA ALA A 487 32.65 9.67 -3.78
C ALA A 487 31.77 8.41 -3.95
N PHE A 488 31.21 8.17 -5.16
CA PHE A 488 30.57 6.91 -5.54
C PHE A 488 31.32 6.26 -6.71
N ARG A 489 31.80 5.03 -6.49
CA ARG A 489 32.57 4.27 -7.49
C ARG A 489 32.00 2.88 -7.64
N ALA A 490 32.11 2.33 -8.84
CA ALA A 490 31.75 0.94 -9.12
C ALA A 490 32.87 0.25 -9.91
N SER A 491 33.02 -1.05 -9.69
CA SER A 491 33.72 -1.94 -10.62
C SER A 491 32.79 -3.09 -10.99
N THR A 492 32.78 -3.44 -12.28
CA THR A 492 31.96 -4.53 -12.81
C THR A 492 32.85 -5.60 -13.41
N ARG A 493 32.48 -6.86 -13.22
CA ARG A 493 33.17 -8.02 -13.80
C ARG A 493 32.13 -9.03 -14.29
N PHE A 494 32.33 -9.57 -15.48
CA PHE A 494 31.53 -10.67 -16.00
C PHE A 494 32.43 -11.87 -16.34
N GLU A 495 32.23 -12.99 -15.66
CA GLU A 495 33.01 -14.21 -15.84
C GLU A 495 32.11 -15.44 -15.64
N ASN A 496 32.24 -16.46 -16.51
CA ASN A 496 31.52 -17.73 -16.40
C ASN A 496 30.00 -17.61 -16.23
N GLY A 497 29.37 -16.60 -16.85
CA GLY A 497 27.93 -16.35 -16.76
C GLY A 497 27.49 -15.59 -15.51
N TRP A 498 28.43 -15.09 -14.71
CA TRP A 498 28.17 -14.33 -13.50
C TRP A 498 28.61 -12.89 -13.62
N TRP A 499 27.73 -11.98 -13.23
CA TRP A 499 28.10 -10.61 -12.92
C TRP A 499 28.56 -10.51 -11.47
N GLN A 500 29.60 -9.72 -11.26
CA GLN A 500 30.01 -9.20 -9.97
C GLN A 500 30.12 -7.68 -10.07
N VAL A 501 29.45 -6.98 -9.16
CA VAL A 501 29.48 -5.52 -9.08
C VAL A 501 29.86 -5.12 -7.67
N ASP A 502 30.98 -4.42 -7.54
CA ASP A 502 31.47 -3.87 -6.28
C ASP A 502 31.24 -2.36 -6.28
N LEU A 503 30.39 -1.88 -5.36
CA LEU A 503 30.07 -0.48 -5.16
C LEU A 503 30.81 0.04 -3.93
N ARG A 504 31.38 1.24 -4.02
CA ARG A 504 32.01 1.92 -2.91
C ARG A 504 31.48 3.35 -2.80
N ARG A 505 30.97 3.69 -1.62
CA ARG A 505 30.47 5.03 -1.27
C ARG A 505 31.23 5.58 -0.09
N SER A 506 31.83 6.77 -0.21
CA SER A 506 32.47 7.44 0.94
C SER A 506 31.43 7.92 1.95
N LEU A 507 31.71 7.67 3.23
CA LEU A 507 30.91 8.08 4.39
C LEU A 507 31.22 9.51 4.86
N THR A 508 32.43 9.99 4.56
CA THR A 508 32.90 11.33 4.96
C THR A 508 32.49 12.43 3.97
N HIS A 509 32.15 12.07 2.72
CA HIS A 509 31.68 13.02 1.73
C HIS A 509 30.21 13.41 1.96
N GLN A 510 30.01 14.68 2.31
CA GLN A 510 28.69 15.28 2.51
C GLN A 510 28.32 16.16 1.30
N ALA A 511 27.16 15.88 0.72
CA ALA A 511 26.54 16.73 -0.29
C ALA A 511 25.02 16.61 -0.19
N SER A 512 24.30 17.70 -0.50
CA SER A 512 22.84 17.76 -0.37
C SER A 512 22.05 16.75 -1.22
N HIS A 513 22.71 16.14 -2.21
CA HIS A 513 22.14 15.14 -3.13
C HIS A 513 22.65 13.71 -2.84
N VAL A 514 23.41 13.54 -1.76
CA VAL A 514 23.93 12.27 -1.27
C VAL A 514 23.21 11.94 0.03
N LEU A 515 22.82 10.69 0.22
CA LEU A 515 22.25 10.23 1.47
C LEU A 515 23.36 10.07 2.52
N PRO A 516 23.31 10.77 3.66
CA PRO A 516 24.27 10.57 4.74
C PRO A 516 24.02 9.21 5.39
N PHE A 517 25.06 8.37 5.44
CA PHE A 517 25.04 7.09 6.13
C PHE A 517 25.68 7.24 7.52
N ASP A 518 24.86 7.53 8.52
CA ASP A 518 25.21 7.53 9.93
C ASP A 518 24.92 6.20 10.64
N PRO A 519 25.61 5.90 11.78
CA PRO A 519 25.53 4.62 12.47
C PRO A 519 24.17 4.28 13.07
N GLU A 520 23.36 5.28 13.44
CA GLU A 520 22.06 5.07 14.08
C GLU A 520 20.91 5.01 13.06
N GLY A 521 21.15 5.51 11.84
CA GLY A 521 20.17 5.61 10.79
C GLY A 521 19.70 4.24 10.28
N GLN A 522 18.40 4.19 9.97
CA GLN A 522 17.79 3.12 9.21
C GLN A 522 17.56 3.58 7.77
N TYR A 523 18.03 2.78 6.83
CA TYR A 523 17.94 3.09 5.40
C TYR A 523 17.02 2.08 4.74
N THR A 524 16.05 2.55 3.97
CA THR A 524 15.33 1.72 3.01
C THR A 524 16.07 1.75 1.68
N PHE A 525 16.17 0.61 1.01
CA PHE A 525 16.70 0.53 -0.33
C PHE A 525 15.93 -0.45 -1.22
N GLY A 526 16.04 -0.27 -2.53
CA GLY A 526 15.50 -1.18 -3.52
C GLY A 526 16.50 -1.38 -4.67
N ILE A 527 16.51 -2.57 -5.24
CA ILE A 527 17.44 -2.95 -6.31
C ILE A 527 16.66 -3.12 -7.61
N ALA A 528 17.21 -2.64 -8.72
CA ALA A 528 16.69 -2.89 -10.05
C ALA A 528 17.80 -3.33 -11.02
N ILE A 529 17.54 -4.39 -11.80
CA ILE A 529 18.46 -4.89 -12.83
C ILE A 529 17.78 -4.89 -14.19
N ASN A 530 18.39 -4.22 -15.15
CA ASN A 530 18.02 -4.26 -16.56
C ASN A 530 18.90 -5.29 -17.26
N GLY A 531 18.38 -6.49 -17.49
CA GLY A 531 19.12 -7.55 -18.18
C GLY A 531 18.63 -7.82 -19.59
N ALA A 532 19.48 -8.46 -20.37
CA ALA A 532 19.19 -8.77 -21.77
C ALA A 532 18.21 -9.93 -21.96
N ASP A 533 18.11 -10.83 -20.98
CA ASP A 533 17.17 -11.96 -21.01
C ASP A 533 15.71 -11.50 -21.16
N ASN A 534 15.40 -10.26 -20.76
CA ASN A 534 14.07 -9.70 -20.80
C ASN A 534 14.04 -8.35 -21.54
N ALA A 535 14.47 -8.34 -22.80
CA ALA A 535 14.64 -7.14 -23.62
C ALA A 535 13.34 -6.33 -23.91
N GLY A 536 12.16 -6.82 -23.51
CA GLY A 536 10.87 -6.12 -23.57
C GLY A 536 10.22 -5.87 -22.20
N GLY A 537 10.52 -6.70 -21.20
CA GLY A 537 10.03 -6.56 -19.82
C GLY A 537 10.90 -5.66 -18.94
N GLY A 538 11.66 -4.72 -19.51
CA GLY A 538 12.31 -3.66 -18.72
C GLY A 538 13.34 -4.15 -17.68
N HIS A 539 12.94 -4.25 -16.40
CA HIS A 539 13.83 -4.56 -15.27
C HIS A 539 13.16 -5.44 -14.21
N TRP A 540 13.96 -6.27 -13.53
CA TRP A 540 13.55 -6.89 -12.26
C TRP A 540 13.76 -5.90 -11.12
N VAL A 541 12.88 -5.92 -10.13
CA VAL A 541 12.94 -5.08 -8.93
C VAL A 541 12.90 -5.92 -7.65
N SER A 542 13.47 -5.41 -6.57
CA SER A 542 13.23 -5.95 -5.23
C SER A 542 11.99 -5.31 -4.60
N LEU A 543 11.39 -6.01 -3.65
CA LEU A 543 10.63 -5.36 -2.59
C LEU A 543 11.56 -4.44 -1.76
N PRO A 544 11.05 -3.47 -0.99
CA PRO A 544 11.89 -2.63 -0.14
C PRO A 544 12.69 -3.49 0.85
N LEU A 545 13.95 -3.15 1.04
CA LEU A 545 14.85 -3.80 1.99
C LEU A 545 15.40 -2.72 2.93
N THR A 546 15.83 -3.15 4.11
CA THR A 546 16.30 -2.24 5.16
C THR A 546 17.74 -2.52 5.56
N LEU A 547 18.48 -1.47 5.86
CA LEU A 547 19.86 -1.50 6.33
C LEU A 547 19.97 -0.68 7.61
N ARG A 548 20.53 -1.28 8.68
CA ARG A 548 20.85 -0.58 9.92
C ARG A 548 22.14 -1.14 10.52
N SER A 549 23.04 -0.31 11.03
CA SER A 549 24.30 -0.83 11.59
C SER A 549 24.07 -1.72 12.82
N SER A 550 23.02 -1.49 13.62
CA SER A 550 22.67 -2.35 14.76
C SER A 550 22.11 -3.71 14.35
N GLY A 551 21.55 -3.84 13.15
CA GLY A 551 20.79 -5.01 12.71
C GLY A 551 19.35 -5.10 13.24
N GLU A 552 19.02 -4.38 14.32
CA GLU A 552 17.68 -4.36 14.90
C GLU A 552 16.62 -3.90 13.86
N ASP A 553 15.56 -4.69 13.73
CA ASP A 553 14.44 -4.50 12.79
C ASP A 553 14.87 -4.20 11.34
N SER A 554 15.96 -4.84 10.90
CA SER A 554 16.52 -4.60 9.56
C SER A 554 16.91 -5.88 8.82
N ASP A 555 16.79 -5.83 7.49
CA ASP A 555 17.15 -6.95 6.61
C ASP A 555 18.66 -7.14 6.56
N PHE A 556 19.41 -6.05 6.60
CA PHE A 556 20.86 -6.06 6.53
C PHE A 556 21.48 -5.27 7.67
N LYS A 557 22.62 -5.78 8.13
CA LYS A 557 23.53 -5.05 9.02
C LYS A 557 24.86 -4.79 8.33
N VAL A 558 25.55 -3.75 8.79
CA VAL A 558 26.89 -3.41 8.33
C VAL A 558 27.84 -3.49 9.52
N GLU A 559 28.85 -4.35 9.40
CA GLU A 559 29.93 -4.49 10.36
C GLU A 559 31.15 -3.70 9.89
#